data_AF-A0AAD4JJE5-F1
#
_entry.id   AF-A0AAD4JJE5-F1
#
_cell.length_a   1.000
_cell.length_b   1.000
_cell.length_c   1.000
_cell.angle_alpha   90.00
_cell.angle_beta   90.00
_cell.angle_gamma   90.00
#
_symmetry.space_group_name_H-M   'P 1'
#
loop_
_entity.id
_entity.type
_entity.pdbx_description
1 polymer ?
#
loop_
_entity_poly.entity_id
_entity_poly.type
_entity_poly.pdbx_seq_one_letter_code
_entity_poly.pdbx_strand_id
1 'polypeptide(L)'
;MMRFLKKNKVSSLETIPHELVTEILSRVAASSVADIYNVKLSSKKLKEVAEDAHVYQHACLEKFPIVQWKSLSEKQKYFLKKCRESSNPELLYRDAL
;
A
#
# COMPACT_ATOMS: atom_id res chain seq x y z
N MET A 1 -31.73 28.98 1.39
CA MET A 1 -30.82 27.83 1.61
C MET A 1 -29.88 27.75 0.40
N MET A 2 -28.62 28.20 0.52
CA MET A 2 -27.66 28.13 -0.58
C MET A 2 -27.17 26.68 -0.73
N ARG A 3 -27.56 26.02 -1.82
CA ARG A 3 -26.96 24.74 -2.21
C ARG A 3 -25.58 25.05 -2.77
N PHE A 4 -24.52 24.75 -2.01
CA PHE A 4 -23.18 24.71 -2.56
C PHE A 4 -23.14 23.62 -3.63
N LEU A 5 -23.11 24.01 -4.90
CA LEU A 5 -22.82 23.09 -5.99
C LEU A 5 -21.38 22.61 -5.77
N LYS A 6 -21.25 21.38 -5.27
CA LYS A 6 -19.97 20.68 -5.16
C LYS A 6 -19.45 20.53 -6.60
N LYS A 7 -18.57 21.45 -7.03
CA LYS A 7 -17.83 21.28 -8.29
C LYS A 7 -17.11 19.94 -8.19
N ASN A 8 -17.52 18.97 -9.01
CA ASN A 8 -16.75 17.75 -9.23
C ASN A 8 -15.48 18.16 -9.98
N LYS A 9 -14.49 18.64 -9.23
CA LYS A 9 -13.12 18.80 -9.73
C LYS A 9 -12.62 17.37 -9.93
N VAL A 10 -12.65 16.91 -11.18
CA VAL A 10 -11.99 15.65 -11.57
C VAL A 10 -10.58 15.74 -11.03
N SER A 11 -10.25 14.87 -10.08
CA SER A 11 -8.90 14.85 -9.53
C SER A 11 -7.95 14.40 -10.63
N SER A 12 -6.74 14.94 -10.72
CA SER A 12 -5.76 14.50 -11.74
C SER A 12 -5.46 13.00 -11.65
N LEU A 13 -5.83 12.35 -10.55
CA LEU A 13 -5.71 10.92 -10.33
C LEU A 13 -6.85 10.10 -10.95
N GLU A 14 -8.01 10.72 -11.21
CA GLU A 14 -9.12 10.11 -11.95
C GLU A 14 -8.84 10.00 -13.45
N THR A 15 -7.97 10.86 -13.99
CA THR A 15 -7.58 10.81 -15.40
C THR A 15 -6.47 9.79 -15.69
N ILE A 16 -5.80 9.28 -14.65
CA ILE A 16 -4.74 8.29 -14.79
C ILE A 16 -5.36 6.87 -14.83
N PRO A 17 -5.00 6.03 -15.82
CA PRO A 17 -5.38 4.62 -15.86
C PRO A 17 -5.07 3.89 -14.55
N HIS A 18 -5.96 2.98 -14.14
CA HIS A 18 -5.82 2.22 -12.89
C HIS A 18 -4.44 1.56 -12.78
N GLU A 19 -4.00 0.87 -13.84
CA GLU A 19 -2.72 0.18 -13.92
C GLU A 19 -1.51 1.10 -13.64
N LEU A 20 -1.53 2.33 -14.18
CA LEU A 20 -0.46 3.30 -13.93
C LEU A 20 -0.47 3.81 -12.49
N VAL A 21 -1.66 3.96 -11.88
CA VAL A 21 -1.75 4.27 -10.45
C VAL A 21 -1.22 3.11 -9.61
N THR A 22 -1.57 1.86 -9.95
CA THR A 22 -1.07 0.66 -9.27
C THR A 22 0.45 0.59 -9.33
N GLU A 23 1.05 0.84 -10.50
CA GLU A 23 2.51 0.84 -10.68
C GLU A 23 3.18 1.96 -9.87
N ILE A 24 2.62 3.17 -9.87
CA ILE A 24 3.11 4.28 -9.02
C ILE A 24 3.08 3.86 -7.54
N LEU A 25 1.96 3.30 -7.08
CA LEU A 25 1.84 2.86 -5.68
C LEU A 25 2.77 1.69 -5.37
N SER A 26 3.05 0.81 -6.32
CA SER A 26 4.01 -0.28 -6.13
C SER A 26 5.43 0.25 -5.91
N ARG A 27 5.82 1.32 -6.62
CA ARG A 27 7.10 2.02 -6.38
C ARG A 27 7.13 2.74 -5.04
N VAL A 28 6.00 3.35 -4.62
CA VAL A 28 5.88 3.93 -3.28
C VAL A 28 6.02 2.83 -2.22
N ALA A 29 5.39 1.67 -2.40
CA ALA A 29 5.48 0.53 -1.49
C ALA A 29 6.91 -0.02 -1.39
N ALA A 30 7.62 -0.11 -2.52
CA ALA A 30 9.02 -0.51 -2.59
C ALA A 30 9.96 0.49 -1.89
N SER A 31 9.55 1.75 -1.73
CA SER A 31 10.37 2.77 -1.08
C SER A 31 10.02 2.95 0.40
N SER A 32 8.74 2.83 0.76
CA SER A 32 8.26 3.17 2.10
C SER A 32 6.85 2.62 2.37
N VAL A 33 6.77 1.64 3.27
CA VAL A 33 5.48 1.11 3.75
C VAL A 33 4.69 2.15 4.53
N ALA A 34 5.36 3.08 5.22
CA ALA A 34 4.68 4.18 5.91
C ALA A 34 3.92 5.08 4.94
N ASP A 35 4.51 5.35 3.77
CA ASP A 35 3.85 6.18 2.75
C ASP A 35 2.66 5.48 2.13
N ILE A 36 2.68 4.15 2.00
CA ILE A 36 1.50 3.37 1.61
C ILE A 36 0.37 3.51 2.64
N TYR A 37 0.67 3.47 3.94
CA TYR A 37 -0.36 3.73 4.95
C TYR A 37 -0.96 5.13 4.81
N ASN A 38 -0.13 6.15 4.57
CA ASN A 38 -0.59 7.52 4.38
C ASN A 38 -1.45 7.67 3.11
N VAL A 39 -1.05 7.03 2.00
CA VAL A 39 -1.80 6.99 0.74
C VAL A 39 -3.21 6.41 0.97
N LYS A 40 -3.32 5.31 1.72
CA LYS A 40 -4.62 4.68 2.05
C LYS A 40 -5.56 5.59 2.85
N LEU A 41 -5.04 6.56 3.58
CA LEU A 41 -5.83 7.52 4.36
C LEU A 41 -6.27 8.74 3.52
N SER A 42 -5.59 9.02 2.41
CA SER A 42 -5.79 10.23 1.63
C SER A 42 -7.04 10.23 0.73
N SER A 43 -7.41 9.07 0.17
CA SER A 43 -8.51 8.95 -0.80
C SER A 43 -9.06 7.54 -0.86
N LYS A 44 -10.36 7.40 -1.11
CA LYS A 44 -11.02 6.11 -1.32
C LYS A 44 -10.44 5.35 -2.52
N LYS A 45 -10.26 6.04 -3.66
CA LYS A 45 -9.66 5.45 -4.87
C LYS A 45 -8.24 4.95 -4.59
N LEU A 46 -7.41 5.79 -3.95
CA LEU A 46 -6.04 5.40 -3.63
C LEU A 46 -5.99 4.26 -2.63
N LYS A 47 -6.91 4.23 -1.66
CA LYS A 47 -7.04 3.10 -0.74
C LYS A 47 -7.35 1.81 -1.49
N GLU A 48 -8.30 1.84 -2.42
CA GLU A 48 -8.66 0.68 -3.24
C GLU A 48 -7.46 0.18 -4.06
N VAL A 49 -6.75 1.09 -4.76
CA VAL A 49 -5.57 0.72 -5.55
C VAL A 49 -4.41 0.24 -4.67
N ALA A 50 -4.22 0.81 -3.49
CA ALA A 50 -3.17 0.40 -2.55
C ALA A 50 -3.43 -0.96 -1.88
N GLU A 51 -4.61 -1.55 -2.08
CA GLU A 51 -4.93 -2.93 -1.66
C GLU A 51 -4.71 -3.95 -2.78
N ASP A 52 -4.23 -3.52 -3.96
CA ASP A 52 -3.88 -4.40 -5.07
C ASP A 52 -2.70 -5.32 -4.70
N ALA A 53 -2.76 -6.58 -5.15
CA ALA A 53 -1.73 -7.57 -4.90
C ALA A 53 -0.35 -7.13 -5.45
N HIS A 54 -0.30 -6.43 -6.58
CA HIS A 54 0.94 -5.92 -7.17
C HIS A 54 1.67 -4.96 -6.22
N VAL A 55 0.92 -4.14 -5.47
CA VAL A 55 1.50 -3.21 -4.48
C VAL A 55 2.12 -3.97 -3.32
N TYR A 56 1.44 -5.01 -2.83
CA TYR A 56 1.96 -5.86 -1.74
C TYR A 56 3.12 -6.74 -2.17
N GLN A 57 3.13 -7.20 -3.41
CA GLN A 57 4.23 -7.96 -4.01
C GLN A 57 5.53 -7.13 -4.06
N HIS A 58 5.43 -5.82 -4.32
CA HIS A 58 6.58 -4.91 -4.41
C HIS A 58 6.90 -4.18 -3.11
N ALA A 59 6.10 -4.36 -2.06
CA ALA A 59 6.31 -3.66 -0.80
C ALA A 59 7.65 -4.01 -0.15
N CYS A 60 8.43 -3.00 0.22
CA CYS A 60 9.68 -3.20 0.92
C CYS A 60 9.42 -3.54 2.39
N LEU A 61 10.02 -4.63 2.88
CA LEU A 61 9.84 -5.06 4.25
C LEU A 61 10.99 -4.63 5.15
N GLU A 62 11.97 -3.84 4.68
CA GLU A 62 13.20 -3.47 5.42
C GLU A 62 12.94 -3.06 6.88
N LYS A 63 11.87 -2.28 7.13
CA LYS A 63 11.49 -1.80 8.47
C LYS A 63 10.78 -2.84 9.35
N PHE A 64 10.47 -4.02 8.82
CA PHE A 64 9.91 -5.13 9.58
C PHE A 64 11.04 -5.99 10.13
N PRO A 65 11.04 -6.28 11.45
CA PRO A 65 12.08 -7.08 12.06
C PRO A 65 12.06 -8.52 11.52
N ILE A 66 13.25 -9.07 11.27
CA ILE A 66 13.44 -10.49 10.92
C ILE A 66 13.22 -11.34 12.19
N VAL A 67 13.94 -10.99 13.26
CA VAL A 67 13.77 -11.61 14.58
C VAL A 67 12.85 -10.74 15.44
N GLN A 68 11.71 -11.30 15.85
CA GLN A 68 10.69 -10.57 16.61
C GLN A 68 11.04 -10.50 18.11
N TRP A 69 11.87 -9.53 18.50
CA TRP A 69 12.12 -9.21 19.91
C TRP A 69 10.92 -8.54 20.60
N LYS A 70 9.95 -8.04 19.82
CA LYS A 70 8.69 -7.43 20.27
C LYS A 70 7.55 -7.91 19.37
N SER A 71 6.34 -8.02 19.94
CA SER A 71 5.15 -8.38 19.17
C SER A 71 4.84 -7.31 18.12
N LEU A 72 4.64 -7.74 16.86
CA LEU A 72 4.11 -6.87 15.82
C LEU A 72 2.70 -6.40 16.17
N SER A 73 2.37 -5.17 15.80
CA SER A 73 0.98 -4.68 15.85
C SER A 73 0.09 -5.46 14.89
N GLU A 74 -1.23 -5.50 15.16
CA GLU A 74 -2.18 -6.16 14.27
C GLU A 74 -2.16 -5.62 12.84
N LYS A 75 -1.88 -4.32 12.67
CA LYS A 75 -1.71 -3.70 11.34
C LYS A 75 -0.48 -4.25 10.62
N GLN A 76 0.64 -4.39 11.32
CA GLN A 76 1.86 -4.97 10.76
C GLN A 76 1.66 -6.45 10.40
N LYS A 77 1.00 -7.23 11.25
CA LYS A 77 0.67 -8.63 10.97
C LYS A 77 -0.23 -8.76 9.74
N TYR A 78 -1.28 -7.95 9.65
CA TYR A 78 -2.16 -7.91 8.48
C TYR A 78 -1.39 -7.56 7.20
N PHE A 79 -0.50 -6.56 7.27
CA PHE A 79 0.33 -6.18 6.14
C PHE A 79 1.25 -7.30 5.67
N LEU A 80 1.97 -7.95 6.60
CA LEU A 80 2.82 -9.11 6.27
C LEU A 80 2.01 -10.26 5.69
N LYS A 81 0.80 -10.51 6.21
CA LYS A 81 -0.12 -11.50 5.65
C LYS A 81 -0.45 -11.17 4.19
N LYS A 82 -0.73 -9.91 3.88
CA LYS A 82 -1.01 -9.46 2.50
C LYS A 82 0.20 -9.60 1.58
N CYS A 83 1.40 -9.27 2.06
CA CYS A 83 2.64 -9.52 1.32
C CYS A 83 2.84 -11.02 1.04
N ARG A 84 2.52 -11.89 2.01
CA ARG A 84 2.62 -13.35 1.83
C ARG A 84 1.61 -13.87 0.81
N GLU A 85 0.35 -13.44 0.92
CA GLU A 85 -0.71 -13.77 -0.05
C GLU A 85 -0.37 -13.31 -1.48
N SER A 86 0.39 -12.22 -1.61
CA SER A 86 0.79 -11.62 -2.89
C SER A 86 2.16 -12.10 -3.39
N SER A 87 2.74 -13.14 -2.77
CA SER A 87 4.05 -13.69 -3.15
C SER A 87 5.19 -12.66 -3.19
N ASN A 88 5.23 -11.78 -2.19
CA ASN A 88 6.34 -10.82 -2.04
C ASN A 88 7.68 -11.57 -1.88
N PRO A 89 8.67 -11.30 -2.76
CA PRO A 89 9.92 -12.06 -2.79
C PRO A 89 10.81 -11.84 -1.56
N GLU A 90 10.71 -10.70 -0.87
CA GLU A 90 11.50 -10.45 0.35
C GLU A 90 11.15 -11.42 1.48
N LEU A 91 9.91 -11.95 1.51
CA LEU A 91 9.51 -12.94 2.52
C LEU A 91 10.27 -14.25 2.37
N LEU A 92 10.56 -14.67 1.14
CA LEU A 92 11.32 -15.91 0.88
C LEU A 92 12.74 -15.80 1.45
N TYR A 93 13.39 -14.65 1.28
CA TYR A 93 14.71 -14.40 1.85
C TYR A 93 14.69 -14.34 3.37
N ARG A 94 13.61 -13.81 3.97
CA ARG A 94 13.47 -13.69 5.43
C ARG A 94 13.14 -15.00 6.12
N ASP A 95 12.33 -15.86 5.51
CA ASP A 95 12.00 -17.18 6.05
C ASP A 95 13.23 -18.12 6.06
N ALA A 96 14.30 -17.77 5.32
CA ALA A 96 15.56 -18.53 5.25
C ALA A 96 16.66 -18.08 6.23
N LEU A 97 16.43 -16.99 7.00
CA LEU A 97 17.35 -16.42 7.99
C LEU A 97 16.95 -16.78 9.42
#